data_AF-A0A150J3L9-F1
#
_entry.id   AF-A0A150J3L9-F1
#
_cell.length_a   1.000
_cell.length_b   1.000
_cell.length_c   1.000
_cell.angle_alpha   90.00
_cell.angle_beta   90.00
_cell.angle_gamma   90.00
#
_symmetry.space_group_name_H-M   'P 1'
#
loop_
_entity.id
_entity.type
_entity.pdbx_description
1 polymer ?
#
loop_
_entity_poly.entity_id
_entity_poly.type
_entity_poly.pdbx_seq_one_letter_code
_entity_poly.pdbx_strand_id
1 'polypeptide(L)'
;MIINDFSVVKTTAPGMQSSKVTERIYAKAFELLEKHPEGLHWSELLSKIKASDPAFHPKTVNGCVWKLVENFPEKIYKPSKGIFRLLKYK
;
A
#
# COMPACT_ATOMS: atom_id res chain seq x y z
N MET A 1 31.02 -0.39 -22.55
CA MET A 1 31.20 -1.34 -21.44
C MET A 1 30.20 -0.99 -20.36
N ILE A 2 29.33 -1.95 -20.07
CA ILE A 2 28.36 -2.07 -18.97
C ILE A 2 27.31 -0.95 -18.84
N ILE A 3 26.23 -1.14 -19.60
CA ILE A 3 24.84 -0.94 -19.15
C ILE A 3 24.69 -1.45 -17.71
N ASN A 4 24.60 -0.55 -16.72
CA ASN A 4 24.13 -0.94 -15.40
C ASN A 4 22.61 -0.73 -15.34
N ASP A 5 21.94 -1.71 -15.93
CA ASP A 5 20.55 -2.06 -15.73
C ASP A 5 20.25 -2.08 -14.21
N PHE A 6 19.65 -1.02 -13.69
CA PHE A 6 19.19 -0.97 -12.31
C PHE A 6 17.83 -1.69 -12.20
N SER A 7 17.75 -2.90 -12.75
CA SER A 7 16.63 -3.83 -12.56
C SER A 7 17.00 -4.89 -11.51
N VAL A 8 17.38 -4.47 -10.31
CA VAL A 8 17.45 -5.37 -9.15
C VAL A 8 16.85 -4.66 -7.94
N VAL A 9 15.51 -4.74 -7.82
CA VAL A 9 14.82 -5.03 -6.55
C VAL A 9 13.50 -5.71 -6.88
N LYS A 10 13.55 -7.01 -7.19
CA LYS A 10 12.38 -7.87 -7.08
C LYS A 10 12.05 -8.01 -5.59
N THR A 11 10.81 -7.67 -5.23
CA THR A 11 10.05 -8.27 -4.11
C THR A 11 10.73 -8.33 -2.73
N THR A 12 10.86 -7.19 -2.05
CA THR A 12 10.80 -7.16 -0.58
C THR A 12 9.41 -6.66 -0.19
N ALA A 13 8.65 -7.48 0.55
CA ALA A 13 7.38 -7.04 1.12
C ALA A 13 7.62 -5.75 1.92
N PRO A 14 6.74 -4.74 1.80
CA PRO A 14 6.88 -3.53 2.57
C PRO A 14 6.89 -3.88 4.06
N GLY A 15 8.02 -3.66 4.72
CA GLY A 15 8.22 -3.91 6.14
C GLY A 15 7.99 -2.64 6.95
N MET A 16 7.32 -2.76 8.10
CA MET A 16 7.07 -1.62 9.00
C MET A 16 8.36 -0.97 9.55
N GLN A 17 9.48 -1.70 9.48
CA GLN A 17 10.83 -1.26 9.88
C GLN A 17 11.66 -0.68 8.71
N SER A 18 11.08 -0.44 7.53
CA SER A 18 11.82 0.17 6.43
C SER A 18 12.10 1.65 6.70
N SER A 19 13.30 2.11 6.32
CA SER A 19 13.68 3.53 6.37
C SER A 19 12.82 4.40 5.45
N LYS A 20 12.12 3.82 4.47
CA LYS A 20 11.26 4.55 3.53
C LYS A 20 9.83 4.68 4.06
N VAL A 21 9.37 5.92 4.18
CA VAL A 21 8.00 6.24 4.61
C VAL A 21 6.95 5.59 3.70
N THR A 22 7.20 5.49 2.40
CA THR A 22 6.28 4.86 1.44
C THR A 22 6.09 3.36 1.72
N GLU A 23 7.16 2.64 2.04
CA GLU A 23 7.08 1.22 2.40
C GLU A 23 6.34 1.04 3.72
N ARG A 24 6.58 1.90 4.71
CA ARG A 24 5.82 1.88 5.98
C ARG A 24 4.32 2.11 5.75
N ILE A 25 3.95 3.03 4.85
CA ILE A 25 2.56 3.27 4.44
C ILE A 25 1.97 2.03 3.77
N TYR A 26 2.69 1.41 2.83
CA TYR A 26 2.21 0.20 2.16
C TYR A 26 2.02 -0.95 3.13
N ALA A 27 3.00 -1.19 4.00
CA ALA A 27 2.90 -2.19 5.06
C ALA A 27 1.63 -1.96 5.88
N LYS A 28 1.39 -0.71 6.29
CA LYS A 28 0.21 -0.37 7.08
C LYS A 28 -1.10 -0.56 6.32
N ALA A 29 -1.12 -0.21 5.03
CA ALA A 29 -2.28 -0.44 4.18
C ALA A 29 -2.60 -1.93 4.05
N PHE A 30 -1.59 -2.77 3.86
CA PHE A 30 -1.75 -4.23 3.82
C PHE A 30 -2.26 -4.77 5.15
N GLU A 31 -1.67 -4.39 6.29
CA GLU A 31 -2.16 -4.81 7.61
C GLU A 31 -3.64 -4.46 7.83
N LEU A 32 -4.05 -3.27 7.41
CA LEU A 32 -5.45 -2.83 7.53
C LEU A 32 -6.37 -3.67 6.64
N LEU A 33 -5.97 -3.94 5.40
CA LEU A 33 -6.74 -4.79 4.49
C LEU A 33 -6.75 -6.26 4.91
N GLU A 34 -5.73 -6.75 5.63
CA GLU A 34 -5.73 -8.09 6.22
C GLU A 34 -6.72 -8.21 7.39
N LYS A 35 -6.87 -7.14 8.17
CA LYS A 35 -7.86 -7.09 9.26
C LYS A 35 -9.30 -6.91 8.76
N HIS A 36 -9.47 -6.41 7.54
CA HIS A 36 -10.76 -6.12 6.92
C HIS A 36 -10.92 -6.95 5.64
N PRO A 37 -11.27 -8.24 5.76
CA PRO A 37 -11.38 -9.13 4.61
C PRO A 37 -12.48 -8.71 3.64
N GLU A 38 -13.44 -7.88 4.05
CA GLU A 38 -14.46 -7.26 3.18
C GLU A 38 -13.90 -6.17 2.25
N GLY A 39 -12.70 -5.67 2.55
CA GLY A 39 -12.10 -4.49 1.92
C GLY A 39 -12.41 -3.20 2.67
N LEU A 40 -11.67 -2.14 2.35
CA LEU A 40 -11.83 -0.82 2.95
C LEU A 40 -12.05 0.24 1.89
N HIS A 41 -12.90 1.21 2.20
CA HIS A 41 -13.04 2.40 1.36
C HIS A 41 -11.77 3.25 1.42
N TRP A 42 -11.45 3.94 0.32
CA TRP A 42 -10.24 4.77 0.20
C TRP A 42 -10.16 5.81 1.33
N SER A 43 -11.28 6.45 1.67
CA SER A 43 -11.30 7.49 2.69
C SER A 43 -11.02 6.91 4.08
N GLU A 44 -11.55 5.71 4.34
CA GLU A 44 -11.29 5.00 5.60
C GLU A 44 -9.86 4.50 5.69
N LEU A 45 -9.34 3.90 4.61
CA LEU A 45 -7.96 3.45 4.53
C LEU A 45 -7.00 4.62 4.76
N LEU A 46 -7.24 5.76 4.12
CA LEU A 46 -6.47 6.98 4.34
C LEU A 46 -6.54 7.48 5.78
N SER A 47 -7.74 7.56 6.36
CA SER A 47 -7.92 8.01 7.73
C SER A 47 -7.23 7.08 8.72
N LYS A 48 -7.36 5.76 8.56
CA LYS A 48 -6.71 4.75 9.43
C LYS A 48 -5.19 4.79 9.31
N ILE A 49 -4.64 4.97 8.11
CA ILE A 49 -3.17 5.09 7.93
C ILE A 49 -2.67 6.38 8.59
N LYS A 50 -3.32 7.52 8.35
CA LYS A 50 -2.94 8.80 8.98
C LYS A 50 -3.06 8.77 10.50
N ALA A 51 -4.11 8.13 11.01
CA ALA A 51 -4.30 7.95 12.46
C ALA A 51 -3.29 6.98 13.07
N SER A 52 -2.70 6.07 12.28
CA SER A 52 -1.71 5.12 12.78
C SER A 52 -0.35 5.78 13.03
N ASP A 53 0.04 6.75 12.21
CA ASP A 53 1.32 7.46 12.37
C ASP A 53 1.20 8.92 11.89
N PRO A 54 1.31 9.91 12.80
CA PRO A 54 1.21 11.32 12.45
C PRO A 54 2.40 11.83 11.62
N ALA A 55 3.50 11.09 11.52
CA ALA A 55 4.62 11.44 10.64
C ALA A 55 4.28 11.23 9.15
N PHE A 56 3.21 10.48 8.86
CA PHE A 56 2.75 10.27 7.50
C PHE A 56 2.10 11.53 6.92
N HIS A 57 2.81 12.16 5.98
CA HIS A 57 2.30 13.33 5.29
C HIS A 57 1.06 13.00 4.45
N PRO A 58 -0.04 13.77 4.57
CA PRO A 58 -1.30 13.45 3.88
C PRO A 58 -1.17 13.31 2.36
N LYS A 59 -0.32 14.13 1.72
CA LYS A 59 -0.04 14.05 0.29
C LYS A 59 0.64 12.73 -0.09
N THR A 60 1.60 12.30 0.71
CA THR A 60 2.32 11.04 0.52
C THR A 60 1.39 9.86 0.69
N VAL A 61 0.53 9.85 1.72
CA VAL A 61 -0.44 8.76 1.93
C VAL A 61 -1.41 8.68 0.75
N ASN A 62 -1.98 9.80 0.30
CA ASN A 62 -2.87 9.84 -0.85
C ASN A 62 -2.20 9.26 -2.10
N GLY A 63 -0.98 9.70 -2.42
CA GLY A 63 -0.22 9.19 -3.56
C GLY A 63 0.13 7.70 -3.43
N CYS A 64 0.50 7.24 -2.23
CA CYS A 64 0.78 5.83 -1.98
C CYS A 64 -0.47 4.98 -2.17
N VAL A 65 -1.61 5.35 -1.55
CA VAL A 65 -2.86 4.59 -1.68
C VAL A 65 -3.33 4.53 -3.13
N TRP A 66 -3.14 5.59 -3.91
CA TRP A 66 -3.47 5.57 -5.34
C TRP A 66 -2.59 4.58 -6.11
N LYS A 67 -1.26 4.65 -5.90
CA LYS A 67 -0.27 3.73 -6.48
C LYS A 67 -0.33 2.32 -5.91
N LEU A 68 -1.08 2.07 -4.84
CA LEU A 68 -1.14 0.77 -4.18
C LEU A 68 -1.64 -0.32 -5.14
N VAL A 69 -2.63 -0.01 -5.97
CA VAL A 69 -3.17 -0.97 -6.96
C VAL A 69 -2.26 -1.08 -8.18
N GLU A 70 -1.56 -0.01 -8.54
CA GLU A 70 -0.58 -0.02 -9.63
C GLU A 70 0.68 -0.82 -9.27
N ASN A 71 1.16 -0.68 -8.03
CA ASN A 71 2.35 -1.38 -7.54
C ASN A 71 2.06 -2.82 -7.14
N PHE A 72 0.83 -3.14 -6.71
CA PHE A 72 0.45 -4.47 -6.25
C PHE A 72 -0.84 -5.00 -6.90
N PRO A 73 -0.93 -5.04 -8.25
CA PRO A 73 -2.12 -5.51 -8.95
C PRO A 73 -2.38 -7.00 -8.72
N GLU A 74 -1.33 -7.76 -8.40
CA GLU A 74 -1.40 -9.19 -8.05
C GLU A 74 -1.91 -9.46 -6.63
N LYS A 75 -1.94 -8.45 -5.75
CA LYS A 75 -2.38 -8.59 -4.35
C LYS A 75 -3.68 -7.85 -4.06
N ILE A 76 -3.92 -6.73 -4.72
CA ILE A 76 -5.05 -5.85 -4.43
C ILE A 76 -5.90 -5.66 -5.68
N TYR A 77 -7.21 -5.76 -5.51
CA TYR A 77 -8.19 -5.44 -6.53
C TYR A 77 -9.27 -4.50 -5.97
N LYS A 78 -10.03 -3.89 -6.87
CA LYS A 78 -11.11 -2.97 -6.53
C LYS A 78 -12.45 -3.63 -6.83
N PRO A 79 -13.17 -4.19 -5.84
CA PRO A 79 -14.49 -4.78 -6.07
C PRO A 79 -15.54 -3.73 -6.45
N SER A 80 -15.35 -2.48 -6.02
CA SER A 80 -16.23 -1.36 -6.32
C SER A 80 -15.45 -0.04 -6.33
N LYS A 81 -16.06 1.02 -6.87
CA LYS A 81 -15.44 2.34 -6.94
C LYS A 81 -15.07 2.82 -5.53
N GLY A 82 -13.77 2.99 -5.30
CA GLY A 82 -13.24 3.47 -4.02
C GLY A 82 -13.02 2.39 -2.96
N ILE A 83 -13.36 1.12 -3.19
CA ILE A 83 -13.07 0.02 -2.25
C ILE A 83 -11.80 -0.71 -2.68
N PHE A 84 -10.92 -0.97 -1.71
CA PHE A 84 -9.69 -1.72 -1.87
C PHE A 84 -9.81 -3.02 -1.10
N ARG A 85 -9.50 -4.14 -1.73
CA ARG A 85 -9.58 -5.47 -1.11
C ARG A 85 -8.43 -6.34 -1.56
N LEU A 86 -7.96 -7.23 -0.67
CA LEU A 86 -6.94 -8.21 -1.04
C LEU A 86 -7.54 -9.35 -1.85
N LEU A 87 -6.82 -9.75 -2.91
CA LEU A 87 -7.21 -10.84 -3.80
C LEU A 87 -7.32 -12.18 -3.07
N LYS A 88 -6.56 -12.39 -1.99
CA LYS A 88 -6.62 -13.62 -1.18
C LYS A 88 -7.95 -13.86 -0.47
N TYR A 89 -8.80 -12.83 -0.34
CA TYR A 89 -10.12 -12.93 0.27
C TYR A 89 -11.27 -12.90 -0.75
N LYS A 90 -10.93 -12.83 -2.05
CA LYS A 90 -11.90 -13.03 -3.12
C LYS A 90 -12.28 -14.50 -3.20
#